data_AF-A0A3S8ZA88-F1
#
_entry.id   AF-A0A3S8ZA88-F1
#
_cell.length_a   1.000
_cell.length_b   1.000
_cell.length_c   1.000
_cell.angle_alpha   90.00
_cell.angle_beta   90.00
_cell.angle_gamma   90.00
#
_symmetry.space_group_name_H-M   'P 1'
#
loop_
_entity.id
_entity.type
_entity.pdbx_description
1 polymer ?
#
loop_
_entity_poly.entity_id
_entity_poly.type
_entity_poly.pdbx_seq_one_letter_code
_entity_poly.pdbx_strand_id
1 'polypeptide(L)' 'MKELMRTGEIAARLGVSLPTVRRLLRAYDVPVFVLQQAWRVRKEDAERFIEAVLSNAPKSLG' A
#
# COMPACT_ATOMS: atom_id res chain seq x y z
N MET A 1 9.33 -17.61 5.44
CA MET A 1 9.38 -16.95 4.12
C MET A 1 8.90 -15.52 4.29
N LYS A 2 9.65 -14.51 3.80
CA LYS A 2 9.15 -13.12 3.80
C LYS A 2 8.22 -12.95 2.60
N GLU A 3 6.91 -13.01 2.83
CA GLU A 3 5.90 -12.86 1.79
C GLU A 3 5.85 -11.39 1.32
N LEU A 4 5.77 -11.16 0.01
CA LEU A 4 5.75 -9.83 -0.59
C LEU A 4 4.42 -9.57 -1.29
N MET A 5 3.82 -8.42 -1.02
CA MET A 5 2.57 -7.96 -1.61
C MET A 5 2.83 -7.02 -2.79
N ARG A 6 2.07 -7.16 -3.86
CA ARG A 6 2.15 -6.26 -5.01
C ARG A 6 1.42 -4.95 -4.70
N THR A 7 1.92 -3.82 -5.20
CA THR A 7 1.20 -2.55 -5.07
C THR A 7 -0.18 -2.56 -5.73
N GLY A 8 -0.43 -3.46 -6.69
CA GLY A 8 -1.76 -3.67 -7.28
C GLY A 8 -2.75 -4.33 -6.33
N GLU A 9 -2.30 -5.23 -5.46
CA GLU A 9 -3.14 -5.84 -4.41
C GLU A 9 -3.48 -4.80 -3.34
N ILE A 10 -2.49 -3.98 -2.96
CA ILE A 10 -2.69 -2.85 -2.04
C ILE A 10 -3.71 -1.86 -2.62
N ALA A 11 -3.59 -1.52 -3.90
CA ALA A 11 -4.52 -0.63 -4.61
C ALA A 11 -5.96 -1.16 -4.58
N ALA A 12 -6.14 -2.44 -4.87
CA ALA A 12 -7.46 -3.08 -4.84
C ALA A 12 -8.07 -3.07 -3.43
N ARG A 13 -7.28 -3.33 -2.39
CA ARG A 13 -7.75 -3.31 -0.99
C ARG A 13 -8.12 -1.93 -0.49
N LEU A 14 -7.38 -0.90 -0.93
CA LEU A 14 -7.66 0.49 -0.57
C LEU A 14 -8.71 1.16 -1.47
N GLY A 15 -9.08 0.55 -2.59
CA GLY A 15 -10.01 1.15 -3.56
C GLY A 15 -9.44 2.39 -4.25
N VAL A 16 -8.11 2.48 -4.43
CA VAL A 16 -7.44 3.65 -5.03
C VAL A 16 -6.55 3.27 -6.22
N SER A 17 -6.15 4.26 -7.01
CA SER A 17 -5.27 4.05 -8.16
C SER A 17 -3.82 3.71 -7.74
N LEU A 18 -3.08 3.01 -8.61
CA LEU A 18 -1.66 2.70 -8.39
C LEU A 18 -0.78 3.94 -8.12
N PRO A 19 -0.92 5.07 -8.85
CA PRO A 19 -0.22 6.30 -8.51
C PRO A 19 -0.52 6.80 -7.10
N THR A 20 -1.79 6.72 -6.67
CA THR A 20 -2.19 7.10 -5.29
C THR A 20 -1.52 6.20 -4.26
N VAL A 21 -1.48 4.88 -4.49
CA VAL A 21 -0.75 3.95 -3.60
C VAL A 21 0.72 4.34 -3.49
N ARG A 22 1.39 4.62 -4.62
CA ARG A 22 2.82 5.04 -4.61
C ARG A 22 3.04 6.33 -3.82
N ARG A 23 2.11 7.28 -3.92
CA ARG A 23 2.14 8.53 -3.14
C ARG A 23 1.98 8.25 -1.64
N LEU A 24 1.01 7.42 -1.27
CA LEU A 24 0.73 7.06 0.12
C LEU A 24 1.88 6.26 0.75
N LEU A 25 2.46 5.28 0.04
CA LEU A 25 3.61 4.52 0.54
C LEU A 25 4.79 5.45 0.88
N ARG A 26 5.04 6.49 0.07
CA ARG A 26 6.06 7.52 0.37
C ARG A 26 5.68 8.38 1.57
N ALA A 27 4.41 8.79 1.67
CA ALA A 27 3.93 9.64 2.77
C ALA A 27 3.97 8.91 4.13
N TYR A 28 3.78 7.60 4.13
CA TYR A 28 3.84 6.73 5.32
C TYR A 28 5.23 6.10 5.53
N ASP A 29 6.24 6.51 4.76
CA ASP A 29 7.61 5.98 4.82
C ASP A 29 7.70 4.44 4.78
N VAL A 30 6.85 3.81 3.95
CA VAL A 30 6.78 2.35 3.85
C VAL A 30 7.90 1.84 2.93
N PRO A 31 8.75 0.90 3.38
CA PRO A 31 9.80 0.33 2.55
C PRO A 31 9.27 -0.40 1.32
N VAL A 32 9.78 -0.06 0.14
CA VAL A 32 9.40 -0.69 -1.13
C VAL A 32 10.61 -1.36 -1.78
N PHE A 33 10.38 -2.56 -2.30
CA PHE A 33 11.34 -3.34 -3.06
C PHE A 33 10.93 -3.35 -4.53
N VAL A 34 11.89 -3.16 -5.44
CA VAL A 34 11.64 -3.31 -6.87
C VAL A 34 12.13 -4.70 -7.29
N LEU A 35 11.21 -5.55 -7.73
CA LEU A 35 11.47 -6.91 -8.19
C LEU A 35 10.85 -7.09 -9.57
N GLN A 36 11.66 -7.45 -10.56
CA GLN A 36 11.22 -7.64 -11.95
C GLN A 36 10.37 -6.44 -12.44
N GLN A 37 10.89 -5.23 -12.27
CA GLN A 37 10.24 -3.96 -12.64
C GLN A 37 8.93 -3.64 -11.91
N ALA A 38 8.56 -4.40 -10.89
CA ALA A 38 7.33 -4.18 -10.14
C ALA A 38 7.62 -3.87 -8.66
N TRP A 39 6.88 -2.91 -8.12
CA TRP A 39 6.98 -2.53 -6.71
C TRP A 39 6.34 -3.61 -5.83
N ARG A 40 7.02 -3.93 -4.74
CA ARG A 40 6.65 -4.94 -3.75
C ARG A 40 6.85 -4.37 -2.36
N VAL A 41 5.96 -4.71 -1.46
CA VAL A 41 6.04 -4.33 -0.03
C VAL A 41 6.04 -5.62 0.77
N ARG A 42 6.75 -5.70 1.89
CA ARG A 42 6.62 -6.88 2.77
C ARG A 42 5.17 -6.98 3.22
N LYS A 43 4.62 -8.18 3.26
CA LYS A 43 3.21 -8.39 3.60
C LYS A 43 2.85 -7.73 4.94
N GLU A 44 3.64 -7.93 5.99
CA GLU A 44 3.40 -7.32 7.30
C GLU A 44 3.37 -5.78 7.26
N ASP A 45 4.27 -5.17 6.47
CA ASP A 45 4.33 -3.71 6.33
C ASP A 45 3.15 -3.20 5.48
N ALA A 46 2.75 -3.97 4.46
CA ALA A 46 1.59 -3.66 3.63
C ALA A 46 0.28 -3.74 4.42
N GLU A 47 0.08 -4.77 5.26
CA GLU A 47 -1.11 -4.89 6.11
C GLU A 47 -1.20 -3.75 7.12
N ARG A 48 -0.09 -3.45 7.82
CA ARG A 48 -0.02 -2.30 8.75
C ARG A 48 -0.29 -0.98 8.05
N PHE A 49 0.24 -0.80 6.85
CA PHE A 49 -0.02 0.37 6.01
C PHE A 49 -1.50 0.47 5.62
N ILE A 50 -2.10 -0.63 5.16
CA ILE A 50 -3.52 -0.65 4.75
C ILE A 50 -4.43 -0.29 5.93
N GLU A 51 -4.20 -0.90 7.09
CA GLU A 51 -4.93 -0.59 8.31
C GLU A 51 -4.75 0.90 8.68
N ALA A 52 -3.52 1.41 8.70
CA ALA A 52 -3.25 2.80 9.01
C ALA A 52 -3.93 3.79 8.04
N VAL A 53 -4.02 3.46 6.75
CA VAL A 53 -4.73 4.29 5.76
C VAL A 53 -6.24 4.23 5.96
N LEU A 54 -6.81 3.05 6.21
CA LEU A 54 -8.26 2.89 6.42
C LEU A 54 -8.73 3.51 7.74
N SER A 55 -7.92 3.42 8.80
CA SER A 55 -8.21 4.03 10.10
C SER A 55 -8.09 5.56 10.10
N ASN A 56 -7.24 6.12 9.23
CA ASN A 56 -7.07 7.58 9.06
C ASN A 56 -7.86 8.15 7.86
N ALA A 57 -8.63 7.33 7.14
CA ALA A 57 -9.44 7.81 6.04
C ALA A 57 -10.54 8.73 6.61
N PRO A 58 -10.74 9.96 6.08
CA PRO A 58 -11.89 10.76 6.46
C PRO A 58 -13.16 9.95 6.16
N LYS A 59 -14.04 9.81 7.17
CA LYS A 59 -15.39 9.23 7.03
C LYS A 59 -16.26 10.14 6.17
N SER A 60 -15.95 10.32 4.90
CA SER A 60 -16.80 11.03 3.94
C SER A 60 -16.16 11.04 2.56
N LEU A 61 -16.61 10.13 1.70
CA LEU A 61 -16.99 10.53 0.36
C LEU A 61 -18.42 10.01 0.19
N GLY A 62 -19.37 10.93 0.39
CA GLY A 62 -20.77 10.74 0.02
C GLY A 62 -20.96 10.76 -1.47
#